data_AF-A0A9X3GHZ7-F1
#
_entry.id   AF-A0A9X3GHZ7-F1
#
_cell.length_a   1.000
_cell.length_b   1.000
_cell.length_c   1.000
_cell.angle_alpha   90.00
_cell.angle_beta   90.00
_cell.angle_gamma   90.00
#
_symmetry.space_group_name_H-M   'P 1'
#
loop_
_entity.id
_entity.type
_entity.pdbx_description
1 polymer ?
#
loop_
_entity_poly.entity_id
_entity_poly.type
_entity_poly.pdbx_seq_one_letter_code
_entity_poly.pdbx_strand_id
1 'polypeptide(L)'
;MRWAKTSLRNSFFGWMAHQSPAEPSARLEDIRKAMLQLLEQSPDGRNSAVERKVLFAHDLDELWYVRPDLMTAIAAARGESVARQCLADITRMFDTGTGGKLRRSGRSGPGKD
;
A
#
# COMPACT_ATOMS: atom_id res chain seq x y z
N MET A 1 -5.92 24.00 17.36
CA MET A 1 -4.84 23.22 17.98
C MET A 1 -4.15 22.41 16.88
N ARG A 2 -2.86 22.67 16.63
CA ARG A 2 -2.08 22.01 15.56
C ARG A 2 -1.58 20.69 16.11
N TRP A 3 -2.22 19.58 15.77
CA TRP A 3 -1.67 18.25 16.08
C TRP A 3 -0.60 17.90 15.06
N ALA A 4 0.64 18.15 15.46
CA ALA A 4 1.83 17.61 14.84
C ALA A 4 1.80 16.08 14.99
N LYS A 5 1.62 15.35 13.90
CA LYS A 5 1.98 13.94 13.82
C LYS A 5 3.18 13.80 12.90
N THR A 6 4.31 14.28 13.42
CA THR A 6 5.64 14.12 12.89
C THR A 6 5.98 12.63 12.79
N SER A 7 6.14 12.14 11.57
CA SER A 7 7.13 11.16 11.09
C SER A 7 7.92 10.31 12.12
N LEU A 8 7.24 9.58 13.02
CA LEU A 8 7.91 8.57 13.87
C LEU A 8 7.89 7.17 13.25
N ARG A 9 7.05 6.92 12.24
CA ARG A 9 6.94 5.59 11.60
C ARG A 9 8.05 5.29 10.59
N ASN A 10 8.79 6.30 10.11
CA ASN A 10 9.90 6.07 9.17
C ASN A 10 11.16 5.48 9.82
N SER A 11 11.22 5.45 11.17
CA SER A 11 12.38 4.92 11.92
C SER A 11 12.16 3.54 12.53
N PHE A 12 10.92 3.04 12.61
CA PHE A 12 10.64 1.72 13.18
C PHE A 12 11.06 0.57 12.26
N PHE A 13 11.06 0.79 10.93
CA PHE A 13 11.37 -0.26 9.95
C PHE A 13 12.88 -0.57 9.84
N GLY A 14 13.77 0.32 10.27
CA GLY A 14 15.23 0.07 10.20
C GLY A 14 15.73 -0.97 11.21
N TRP A 15 15.00 -1.20 12.31
CA TRP A 15 15.39 -2.16 13.35
C TRP A 15 14.94 -3.58 13.01
N MET A 16 13.76 -3.78 12.43
CA MET A 16 13.26 -5.13 12.10
C MET A 16 13.89 -5.74 10.84
N ALA A 17 14.79 -5.01 10.16
CA ALA A 17 15.57 -5.50 9.03
C ALA A 17 16.71 -6.48 9.42
N HIS A 18 16.87 -6.81 10.72
CA HIS A 18 17.87 -7.77 11.22
C HIS A 18 17.29 -9.16 11.56
N GLN A 19 16.16 -9.51 10.97
CA GLN A 19 15.73 -10.90 10.83
C GLN A 19 15.46 -11.07 9.34
N SER A 20 15.90 -12.15 8.71
CA SER A 20 15.78 -12.31 7.26
C SER A 20 14.59 -13.21 6.91
N PRO A 21 13.35 -12.69 6.85
CA PRO A 21 12.37 -13.16 5.90
C PRO A 21 12.71 -12.56 4.52
N ALA A 22 12.24 -13.17 3.43
CA ALA A 22 12.39 -12.60 2.10
C ALA A 22 11.95 -11.13 2.09
N GLU A 23 12.84 -10.22 1.66
CA GLU A 23 12.55 -8.79 1.62
C GLU A 23 11.20 -8.56 0.94
N PRO A 24 10.24 -7.91 1.63
CA PRO A 24 8.94 -7.64 1.04
C PRO A 24 9.14 -6.85 -0.25
N SER A 25 8.49 -7.28 -1.33
CA SER A 25 8.64 -6.61 -2.61
C SER A 25 8.31 -5.11 -2.47
N ALA A 26 9.04 -4.22 -3.14
CA ALA A 26 8.78 -2.78 -3.10
C ALA A 26 7.28 -2.45 -3.36
N ARG A 27 6.65 -3.26 -4.23
CA ARG A 27 5.22 -3.21 -4.52
C ARG A 27 4.33 -3.49 -3.30
N LEU A 28 4.67 -4.49 -2.50
CA LEU A 28 3.96 -4.81 -1.26
C LEU A 28 3.99 -3.60 -0.32
N GLU A 29 5.15 -2.99 -0.14
CA GLU A 29 5.33 -1.80 0.71
C GLU A 29 4.53 -0.60 0.20
N ASP A 30 4.52 -0.36 -1.12
CA ASP A 30 3.79 0.76 -1.72
C ASP A 30 2.27 0.63 -1.51
N ILE A 31 1.73 -0.58 -1.73
CA ILE A 31 0.30 -0.86 -1.49
C ILE A 31 -0.01 -0.75 0.00
N ARG A 32 0.85 -1.31 0.87
CA ARG A 32 0.68 -1.22 2.33
C ARG A 32 0.60 0.23 2.79
N LYS A 33 1.52 1.08 2.33
CA LYS A 33 1.53 2.52 2.67
C LYS A 33 0.25 3.20 2.19
N ALA A 34 -0.20 2.93 0.97
CA ALA A 34 -1.43 3.51 0.44
C ALA A 34 -2.66 3.11 1.27
N MET A 35 -2.78 1.83 1.66
CA MET A 35 -3.87 1.36 2.53
C MET A 35 -3.84 2.03 3.90
N LEU A 36 -2.67 2.17 4.53
CA LEU A 36 -2.54 2.84 5.84
C LEU A 36 -2.91 4.32 5.77
N GLN A 37 -2.50 5.03 4.72
CA GLN A 37 -2.88 6.43 4.50
C GLN A 37 -4.39 6.65 4.40
N LEU A 38 -5.13 5.69 3.85
CA LEU A 38 -6.60 5.73 3.80
C LEU A 38 -7.22 5.53 5.19
N LEU A 39 -6.61 4.70 6.04
CA LEU A 39 -7.09 4.41 7.40
C LEU A 39 -6.82 5.55 8.40
N GLU A 40 -5.71 6.29 8.22
CA GLU A 40 -5.31 7.44 9.06
C GLU A 40 -6.31 8.61 9.02
N GLN A 41 -7.15 8.66 8.00
CA GLN A 41 -8.16 9.70 7.83
C GLN A 41 -9.43 9.46 8.66
N SER A 42 -9.46 8.37 9.46
CA SER A 42 -10.58 8.05 10.34
C SER A 42 -10.28 8.45 11.80
N PRO A 43 -11.03 9.39 12.39
CA PRO A 43 -10.73 9.95 13.70
C PRO A 43 -11.02 9.02 14.89
N ASP A 44 -11.74 7.91 14.69
CA ASP A 44 -12.39 7.18 15.79
C ASP A 44 -11.64 5.95 16.33
N GLY A 45 -10.42 5.63 15.87
CA GLY A 45 -9.68 4.45 16.34
C GLY A 45 -10.33 3.09 16.03
N ARG A 46 -11.53 3.08 15.43
CA ARG A 46 -12.30 1.92 14.96
C ARG A 46 -11.56 1.06 13.93
N ASN A 47 -10.52 1.63 13.31
CA ASN A 47 -9.75 0.99 12.26
C ASN A 47 -8.54 0.19 12.76
N SER A 48 -8.28 0.15 14.07
CA SER A 48 -7.08 -0.48 14.64
C SER A 48 -6.91 -1.96 14.29
N ALA A 49 -8.00 -2.71 14.10
CA ALA A 49 -7.95 -4.09 13.65
C ALA A 49 -7.53 -4.22 12.18
N VAL A 50 -8.08 -3.37 11.30
CA VAL A 50 -7.74 -3.35 9.87
C VAL A 50 -6.32 -2.83 9.67
N GLU A 51 -5.91 -1.80 10.41
CA GLU A 51 -4.55 -1.27 10.40
C GLU A 51 -3.52 -2.35 10.76
N ARG A 52 -3.83 -3.16 11.79
CA ARG A 52 -2.99 -4.30 12.18
C ARG A 52 -2.89 -5.34 11.07
N LYS A 53 -4.01 -5.70 10.42
CA LYS A 53 -4.01 -6.63 9.28
C LYS A 53 -3.14 -6.12 8.13
N VAL A 54 -3.23 -4.82 7.80
CA VAL A 54 -2.40 -4.20 6.76
C VAL A 54 -0.91 -4.21 7.14
N LEU A 55 -0.58 -3.88 8.40
CA LEU A 55 0.81 -3.82 8.88
C LEU A 55 1.49 -5.18 8.87
N PHE A 56 0.77 -6.24 9.20
CA PHE A 56 1.33 -7.60 9.33
C PHE A 56 1.14 -8.48 8.10
N ALA A 57 0.51 -7.98 7.04
CA ALA A 57 0.40 -8.74 5.79
C ALA A 57 1.79 -9.04 5.19
N HIS A 58 2.08 -10.32 4.97
CA HIS A 58 3.37 -10.84 4.52
C HIS A 58 3.52 -10.85 3.00
N ASP A 59 2.40 -10.90 2.26
CA ASP A 59 2.39 -10.95 0.81
C ASP A 59 1.22 -10.16 0.18
N LEU A 60 1.20 -10.14 -1.15
CA LEU A 60 0.18 -9.42 -1.92
C LEU A 60 -1.20 -10.06 -1.79
N ASP A 61 -1.29 -11.38 -1.58
CA ASP A 61 -2.56 -12.07 -1.43
C ASP A 61 -3.20 -11.70 -0.09
N GLU A 62 -2.42 -11.71 0.99
CA GLU A 62 -2.88 -11.24 2.30
C GLU A 62 -3.37 -9.79 2.25
N LEU A 63 -2.62 -8.86 1.62
CA LEU A 63 -3.10 -7.49 1.42
C LEU A 63 -4.36 -7.44 0.54
N TRP A 64 -4.46 -8.26 -0.50
CA TRP A 64 -5.64 -8.31 -1.36
C TRP A 64 -6.90 -8.68 -0.58
N TYR A 65 -6.80 -9.64 0.34
CA TYR A 65 -7.92 -10.06 1.20
C TYR A 65 -8.29 -9.05 2.29
N VAL A 66 -7.44 -8.06 2.57
CA VAL A 66 -7.79 -6.94 3.48
C VAL A 66 -8.74 -5.93 2.81
N ARG A 67 -8.87 -5.93 1.47
CA ARG A 67 -9.69 -4.98 0.71
C ARG A 67 -11.15 -4.83 1.18
N PRO A 68 -11.90 -5.91 1.51
CA PRO A 68 -13.28 -5.78 2.00
C PRO A 68 -13.36 -5.10 3.39
N ASP A 69 -12.42 -5.44 4.28
CA ASP A 69 -12.30 -4.80 5.60
C ASP A 69 -11.94 -3.31 5.45
N LEU A 70 -11.02 -2.99 4.54
CA LEU A 70 -10.62 -1.62 4.20
C LEU A 70 -11.80 -0.81 3.63
N MET A 71 -12.59 -1.39 2.72
CA MET A 71 -13.79 -0.75 2.18
C MET A 71 -14.78 -0.41 3.28
N THR A 72 -15.04 -1.35 4.18
CA THR A 72 -15.96 -1.18 5.31
C THR A 72 -15.47 -0.07 6.23
N ALA A 73 -14.18 -0.06 6.56
CA ALA A 73 -13.54 0.97 7.38
C ALA A 73 -13.64 2.37 6.76
N ILE A 74 -13.41 2.51 5.44
CA ILE A 74 -13.50 3.80 4.75
C ILE A 74 -14.97 4.23 4.62
N ALA A 75 -15.88 3.31 4.31
CA ALA A 75 -17.30 3.61 4.16
C ALA A 75 -17.91 4.11 5.47
N ALA A 76 -17.54 3.51 6.59
CA ALA A 76 -17.97 3.95 7.92
C ALA A 76 -17.49 5.38 8.25
N ALA A 77 -16.32 5.80 7.74
CA ALA A 77 -15.74 7.11 8.03
C ALA A 77 -16.12 8.21 7.02
N ARG A 78 -16.26 7.87 5.73
CA ARG A 78 -16.33 8.84 4.61
C ARG A 78 -17.48 8.57 3.64
N GLY A 79 -18.28 7.53 3.89
CA GLY A 79 -19.38 7.11 3.02
C GLY A 79 -18.94 6.17 1.90
N GLU A 80 -19.91 5.42 1.36
CA GLU A 80 -19.66 4.33 0.44
C GLU A 80 -19.10 4.78 -0.93
N SER A 81 -19.56 5.92 -1.46
CA SER A 81 -19.07 6.44 -2.74
C SER A 81 -17.56 6.70 -2.72
N VAL A 82 -17.07 7.34 -1.65
CA VAL A 82 -15.64 7.60 -1.46
C VAL A 82 -14.88 6.29 -1.23
N ALA A 83 -15.44 5.36 -0.45
CA ALA A 83 -14.84 4.06 -0.22
C ALA A 83 -14.63 3.27 -1.51
N ARG A 84 -15.62 3.25 -2.40
CA ARG A 84 -15.51 2.57 -3.70
C ARG A 84 -14.42 3.18 -4.59
N GLN A 85 -14.31 4.51 -4.63
CA GLN A 85 -13.25 5.18 -5.39
C GLN A 85 -11.86 4.83 -4.84
N CYS A 86 -11.66 4.99 -3.53
CA CYS A 86 -10.38 4.64 -2.90
C CYS A 86 -10.02 3.16 -3.09
N LEU A 87 -11.00 2.25 -2.97
CA LEU A 87 -10.77 0.83 -3.18
C LEU A 87 -10.41 0.51 -4.63
N ALA A 88 -11.01 1.19 -5.61
CA ALA A 88 -10.67 1.02 -7.02
C ALA A 88 -9.22 1.43 -7.31
N ASP A 89 -8.75 2.54 -6.72
CA ASP A 89 -7.35 2.99 -6.86
C ASP A 89 -6.37 1.99 -6.25
N ILE A 90 -6.67 1.47 -5.04
CA ILE A 90 -5.90 0.40 -4.41
C ILE A 90 -5.87 -0.85 -5.28
N THR A 91 -7.02 -1.25 -5.83
CA THR A 91 -7.14 -2.42 -6.71
C THR A 91 -6.24 -2.28 -7.94
N ARG A 92 -6.20 -1.09 -8.55
CA ARG A 92 -5.33 -0.82 -9.69
C ARG A 92 -3.85 -1.04 -9.36
N MET A 93 -3.40 -0.76 -8.13
CA MET A 93 -2.02 -1.02 -7.71
C MET A 93 -1.68 -2.54 -7.69
N PHE A 94 -2.67 -3.40 -7.49
CA PHE A 94 -2.55 -4.86 -7.65
C PHE A 94 -2.55 -5.33 -9.12
N ASP A 95 -2.94 -4.48 -10.06
CA ASP A 95 -2.84 -4.76 -11.49
C ASP A 95 -1.57 -4.18 -12.13
N THR A 96 -1.09 -3.02 -11.69
CA THR A 96 0.05 -2.33 -12.34
C THR A 96 1.38 -3.11 -12.33
N GLY A 97 1.54 -4.13 -11.48
CA GLY A 97 2.71 -5.01 -11.46
C GLY A 97 2.54 -6.33 -12.20
N THR A 98 1.36 -6.66 -12.73
CA THR A 98 1.22 -7.83 -13.65
C THR A 98 1.69 -7.51 -15.07
N GLY A 99 1.93 -6.23 -15.40
CA GLY A 99 2.33 -5.74 -16.73
C GLY A 99 3.81 -5.34 -16.90
N GLY A 100 4.71 -5.77 -16.00
CA GLY A 100 6.09 -5.28 -15.93
C GLY A 100 7.18 -6.13 -16.63
N LYS A 101 6.85 -7.03 -17.55
CA LYS A 101 7.84 -7.60 -18.50
C LYS A 101 7.60 -7.05 -19.90
N LEU A 102 7.92 -5.78 -20.08
CA LEU A 102 8.10 -5.17 -21.39
C LEU A 102 9.38 -4.29 -21.40
N ARG A 103 10.48 -4.82 -20.87
CA ARG A 103 11.80 -4.49 -21.45
C ARG A 103 11.92 -5.27 -22.76
N ARG A 104 11.24 -4.78 -23.80
CA ARG A 104 11.55 -5.18 -25.17
C ARG A 104 12.93 -4.63 -25.49
N SER A 105 13.86 -5.56 -25.64
CA SER A 105 15.08 -5.40 -26.41
C SER A 105 14.76 -4.93 -27.82
N GLY A 106 15.68 -4.16 -28.40
CA GLY A 106 15.74 -3.89 -29.85
C GLY A 106 15.91 -2.40 -30.15
N ARG A 107 17.16 -1.95 -30.37
CA ARG A 107 17.75 -1.70 -31.70
C ARG A 107 17.57 -0.21 -32.06
N SER A 108 18.63 0.60 -32.17
CA SER A 108 19.50 0.67 -33.35
C SER A 108 20.74 1.53 -33.04
N GLY A 109 21.95 1.02 -33.32
CA GLY A 109 22.95 1.85 -34.03
C GLY A 109 22.52 1.95 -35.52
N PRO A 110 23.06 2.84 -36.38
CA PRO A 110 24.47 3.28 -36.43
C PRO A 110 24.72 4.77 -36.82
N GLY A 111 26.00 5.20 -36.79
CA GLY A 111 26.56 6.39 -37.48
C GLY A 111 26.25 7.74 -36.82
N LYS A 112 27.10 8.77 -36.81
CA LYS A 112 28.29 9.18 -37.57
C LYS A 112 29.17 10.01 -36.58
N ASP A 113 30.45 10.35 -36.78
CA ASP A 113 31.28 10.64 -37.94
C ASP A 113 32.74 10.24 -37.67
#